data_AF-A0A933JBD8-F1
#
_entry.id   AF-A0A933JBD8-F1
#
_cell.length_a   1.000
_cell.length_b   1.000
_cell.length_c   1.000
_cell.angle_alpha   90.00
_cell.angle_beta   90.00
_cell.angle_gamma   90.00
#
_symmetry.space_group_name_H-M   'P 1'
#
loop_
_entity.id
_entity.type
_entity.pdbx_description
1 polymer ?
#
loop_
_entity_poly.entity_id
_entity_poly.type
_entity_poly.pdbx_seq_one_letter_code
_entity_poly.pdbx_strand_id
1 'polypeptide(L)'
;MRILQSSIAFLGLFFIGTGVPGAADAAAAPAAGVSTAALTVDQLYQPLTQRDPLKEATVYTDEHGPKAKGAVADITKTTFSVYNLSLAGITEYARSKEAMLTDPTTGAFYTLKAGRLLDSKKKQLPGVSGVIKGKQVILMTEDKKLHQLTLHQKE
;
A
#
# COMPACT_ATOMS: atom_id res chain seq x y z
N MET A 1 10.20 47.63 32.37
CA MET A 1 9.01 48.50 32.48
C MET A 1 7.92 47.85 31.63
N ARG A 2 6.91 47.22 32.24
CA ARG A 2 5.58 47.79 32.56
C ARG A 2 4.76 48.03 31.27
N ILE A 3 3.49 47.64 31.03
CA ILE A 3 2.33 46.95 31.66
C ILE A 3 1.40 46.62 30.42
N LEU A 4 0.57 45.57 30.28
CA LEU A 4 -0.87 45.36 30.65
C LEU A 4 -1.31 44.14 29.81
N GLN A 5 -1.85 43.04 30.34
CA GLN A 5 -3.12 42.88 31.07
C GLN A 5 -4.35 43.14 30.19
N SER A 6 -5.10 42.08 29.84
CA SER A 6 -6.55 42.12 29.55
C SER A 6 -7.13 40.70 29.57
N SER A 7 -7.68 40.33 30.74
CA SER A 7 -8.66 39.26 30.91
C SER A 7 -10.02 39.72 30.38
N ILE A 8 -10.76 38.84 29.70
CA ILE A 8 -12.23 38.88 29.70
C ILE A 8 -12.74 37.44 29.79
N ALA A 9 -13.29 37.10 30.94
CA ALA A 9 -14.18 35.99 31.18
C ALA A 9 -15.62 36.47 30.98
N PHE A 10 -16.52 35.65 30.40
CA PHE A 10 -17.98 35.68 30.65
C PHE A 10 -18.54 34.35 30.06
N LEU A 11 -19.05 33.43 30.90
CA LEU A 11 -20.49 33.25 31.22
C LEU A 11 -21.26 32.72 29.98
N GLY A 12 -21.70 31.47 29.88
CA GLY A 12 -22.49 30.69 30.82
C GLY A 12 -23.97 30.77 30.41
N LEU A 13 -24.58 29.67 29.92
CA LEU A 13 -26.01 29.42 30.10
C LEU A 13 -26.39 27.96 29.79
N PHE A 14 -27.08 27.37 30.75
CA PHE A 14 -27.84 26.13 30.72
C PHE A 14 -28.91 26.12 29.62
N PHE A 15 -29.12 24.96 28.99
CA PHE A 15 -30.45 24.56 28.52
C PHE A 15 -30.71 23.11 28.94
N ILE A 16 -31.69 22.95 29.83
CA ILE A 16 -32.32 21.69 30.19
C ILE A 16 -33.46 21.49 29.18
N GLY A 17 -33.54 20.31 28.57
CA GLY A 17 -34.63 19.93 27.68
C GLY A 17 -34.90 18.43 27.76
N THR A 18 -35.96 18.07 28.48
CA THR A 18 -36.56 16.74 28.54
C THR A 18 -37.42 16.48 27.29
N GLY A 19 -37.47 15.23 26.80
CA GLY A 19 -38.61 14.80 25.99
C GLY A 19 -38.42 13.66 24.96
N VAL A 20 -39.15 12.57 25.23
CA VAL A 20 -39.78 11.60 24.31
C VAL A 20 -38.94 10.40 23.79
N PRO A 21 -39.31 9.14 24.15
CA PRO A 21 -38.87 7.94 23.44
C PRO A 21 -39.77 7.68 22.22
N GLY A 22 -39.21 7.83 21.02
CA GLY A 22 -39.83 7.40 19.77
C GLY A 22 -39.33 6.01 19.38
N ALA A 23 -40.23 5.03 19.40
CA ALA A 23 -40.03 3.72 18.78
C ALA A 23 -40.20 3.85 17.26
N ALA A 24 -39.21 3.40 16.48
CA ALA A 24 -39.41 2.92 15.11
C ALA A 24 -38.13 2.27 14.56
N ASP A 25 -38.30 1.04 14.06
CA ASP A 25 -37.58 0.46 12.92
C ASP A 25 -36.06 0.25 13.03
N ALA A 26 -35.68 -0.87 13.64
CA ALA A 26 -34.47 -1.58 13.25
C ALA A 26 -34.89 -2.76 12.37
N ALA A 27 -34.89 -2.53 11.05
CA ALA A 27 -34.87 -3.58 10.05
C ALA A 27 -33.60 -4.42 10.25
N ALA A 28 -33.73 -5.54 10.97
CA ALA A 28 -32.67 -6.50 11.14
C ALA A 28 -32.46 -7.26 9.81
N ALA A 29 -31.28 -7.08 9.23
CA ALA A 29 -30.77 -7.91 8.15
C ALA A 29 -30.88 -9.41 8.53
N PRO A 30 -31.13 -10.32 7.56
CA PRO A 30 -30.99 -11.73 7.84
C PRO A 30 -29.51 -12.04 8.07
N ALA A 31 -29.11 -12.10 9.34
CA ALA A 31 -27.87 -12.79 9.71
C ALA A 31 -28.07 -14.25 9.30
N ALA A 32 -27.37 -14.67 8.25
CA ALA A 32 -27.27 -16.07 7.88
C ALA A 32 -26.74 -16.84 9.09
N GLY A 33 -27.66 -17.50 9.80
CA GLY A 33 -27.33 -18.39 10.90
C GLY A 33 -26.58 -19.58 10.35
N VAL A 34 -25.25 -19.51 10.31
CA VAL A 34 -24.41 -20.67 10.08
C VAL A 34 -24.42 -21.48 11.36
N SER A 35 -25.45 -22.30 11.53
CA SER A 35 -25.51 -23.32 12.57
C SER A 35 -24.53 -24.44 12.16
N THR A 36 -23.26 -24.29 12.53
CA THR A 36 -22.32 -25.42 12.48
C THR A 36 -22.62 -26.32 13.66
N ALA A 37 -23.06 -27.55 13.39
CA ALA A 37 -23.19 -28.58 14.42
C ALA A 37 -21.87 -28.72 15.19
N ALA A 38 -21.96 -28.92 16.51
CA ALA A 38 -20.78 -29.10 17.36
C ALA A 38 -19.96 -30.31 16.85
N LEU A 39 -18.73 -30.04 16.41
CA LEU A 39 -17.80 -31.04 15.93
C LEU A 39 -17.44 -32.00 17.07
N THR A 40 -17.61 -33.30 16.85
CA THR A 40 -17.15 -34.31 17.80
C THR A 40 -15.64 -34.53 17.65
N VAL A 41 -14.98 -35.00 18.72
CA VAL A 41 -13.51 -35.22 18.73
C VAL A 41 -13.08 -36.17 17.61
N ASP A 42 -13.89 -37.19 17.31
CA ASP A 42 -13.61 -38.12 16.21
C ASP A 42 -13.68 -37.46 14.83
N GLN A 43 -14.61 -36.52 14.63
CA GLN A 43 -14.73 -35.77 13.38
C GLN A 43 -13.58 -34.77 13.18
N LEU A 44 -12.89 -34.38 14.26
CA LEU A 44 -11.71 -33.53 14.19
C LEU A 44 -10.48 -34.28 13.66
N TYR A 45 -10.32 -35.55 14.05
CA TYR A 45 -9.19 -36.39 13.62
C TYR A 45 -9.50 -37.23 12.38
N GLN A 46 -10.78 -37.48 12.08
CA GLN A 46 -11.24 -38.19 10.88
C GLN A 46 -12.34 -37.38 10.19
N PRO A 47 -11.95 -36.40 9.34
CA PRO A 47 -12.93 -35.62 8.60
C PRO A 47 -13.72 -36.56 7.67
N LEU A 48 -15.04 -36.55 7.80
CA LEU A 48 -15.95 -37.38 6.97
C LEU A 48 -15.80 -37.13 5.47
N THR A 49 -15.27 -35.96 5.09
CA THR A 49 -15.07 -35.55 3.71
C THR A 49 -13.58 -35.36 3.46
N GLN A 50 -12.95 -36.36 2.85
CA GLN A 50 -11.60 -36.24 2.33
C GLN A 50 -11.65 -35.34 1.09
N ARG A 51 -11.14 -34.12 1.23
CA ARG A 51 -11.13 -33.15 0.13
C ARG A 51 -10.20 -33.64 -0.98
N ASP A 52 -10.69 -33.56 -2.22
CA ASP A 52 -9.86 -33.80 -3.41
C ASP A 52 -8.85 -32.66 -3.57
N PRO A 53 -7.53 -32.94 -3.47
CA PRO A 53 -6.49 -31.92 -3.53
C PRO A 53 -6.37 -31.27 -4.91
N LEU A 54 -6.93 -31.86 -5.97
CA LEU A 54 -6.92 -31.30 -7.32
C LEU A 54 -8.09 -30.35 -7.57
N LYS A 55 -8.99 -30.15 -6.60
CA LYS A 55 -10.11 -29.21 -6.69
C LYS A 55 -9.81 -27.89 -5.98
N GLU A 56 -9.90 -26.80 -6.75
CA GLU A 56 -9.67 -25.43 -6.27
C GLU A 56 -10.52 -25.09 -5.03
N ALA A 57 -9.92 -24.37 -4.07
CA ALA A 57 -10.62 -23.96 -2.85
C ALA A 57 -11.55 -22.79 -3.16
N THR A 58 -12.84 -22.94 -2.90
CA THR A 58 -13.81 -21.82 -2.92
C THR A 58 -13.91 -21.11 -1.58
N VAL A 59 -13.31 -21.67 -0.52
CA VAL A 59 -13.29 -21.09 0.83
C VAL A 59 -11.96 -20.39 1.04
N TYR A 60 -12.04 -19.05 1.12
CA TYR A 60 -10.95 -18.10 1.19
C TYR A 60 -10.13 -18.01 -0.10
N THR A 61 -10.12 -16.83 -0.70
CA THR A 61 -9.43 -16.45 -1.93
C THR A 61 -8.04 -17.06 -2.00
N ASP A 62 -7.89 -18.10 -2.83
CA ASP A 62 -6.62 -18.73 -3.13
C ASP A 62 -5.77 -17.77 -3.98
N GLU A 63 -4.81 -17.10 -3.33
CA GLU A 63 -3.87 -16.16 -3.95
C GLU A 63 -2.89 -16.87 -4.91
N HIS A 64 -2.89 -18.20 -4.98
CA HIS A 64 -2.00 -19.00 -5.82
C HIS A 64 -2.69 -19.65 -7.03
N GLY A 65 -4.00 -19.42 -7.22
CA GLY A 65 -4.71 -19.86 -8.42
C GLY A 65 -4.19 -19.23 -9.72
N PRO A 66 -4.31 -19.90 -10.88
CA PRO A 66 -3.84 -19.38 -12.17
C PRO A 66 -4.49 -18.05 -12.58
N LYS A 67 -5.65 -17.71 -11.99
CA LYS A 67 -6.37 -16.43 -12.19
C LYS A 67 -5.96 -15.31 -11.22
N ALA A 68 -5.17 -15.58 -10.17
CA ALA A 68 -4.73 -14.59 -9.18
C ALA A 68 -3.63 -13.63 -9.71
N LYS A 69 -3.00 -13.95 -10.85
CA LYS A 69 -1.92 -13.13 -11.43
C LYS A 69 -2.37 -11.75 -11.94
N GLY A 70 -3.68 -11.53 -12.18
CA GLY A 70 -4.21 -10.27 -12.69
C GLY A 70 -4.36 -9.17 -11.62
N ALA A 71 -4.81 -9.51 -10.42
CA ALA A 71 -5.13 -8.53 -9.37
C ALA A 71 -3.87 -7.98 -8.66
N VAL A 72 -2.80 -8.77 -8.56
CA VAL A 72 -1.56 -8.33 -7.89
C VAL A 72 -0.81 -7.27 -8.70
N ALA A 73 -0.96 -7.25 -10.04
CA ALA A 73 -0.31 -6.28 -10.91
C ALA A 73 -0.89 -4.85 -10.76
N ASP A 74 -2.18 -4.72 -10.43
CA ASP A 74 -2.79 -3.41 -10.22
C ASP A 74 -2.58 -2.87 -8.80
N ILE A 75 -2.51 -3.73 -7.77
CA ILE A 75 -2.16 -3.29 -6.41
C ILE A 75 -0.71 -2.77 -6.35
N THR A 76 0.21 -3.30 -7.16
CA THR A 76 1.58 -2.78 -7.24
C THR A 76 1.69 -1.37 -7.85
N LYS A 77 0.67 -0.90 -8.59
CA LYS A 77 0.65 0.48 -9.09
C LYS A 77 0.26 1.50 -8.03
N THR A 78 -0.52 1.11 -7.03
CA THR A 78 -1.14 2.06 -6.10
C THR A 78 -0.18 2.60 -5.03
N THR A 79 0.96 1.95 -4.78
CA THR A 79 1.90 2.35 -3.72
C THR A 79 3.17 3.04 -4.25
N PHE A 80 3.41 3.03 -5.56
CA PHE A 80 4.64 3.58 -6.12
C PHE A 80 4.52 5.09 -6.43
N SER A 81 5.37 5.91 -5.81
CA SER A 81 5.50 7.35 -6.10
C SER A 81 6.91 7.69 -6.54
N VAL A 82 7.05 8.26 -7.74
CA VAL A 82 8.35 8.71 -8.29
C VAL A 82 8.98 9.83 -7.44
N TYR A 83 8.16 10.67 -6.82
CA TYR A 83 8.61 11.88 -6.12
C TYR A 83 9.33 11.62 -4.80
N ASN A 84 9.13 10.44 -4.23
CA ASN A 84 9.79 10.05 -2.98
C ASN A 84 11.13 9.37 -3.22
N LEU A 85 11.50 9.09 -4.47
CA LEU A 85 12.74 8.37 -4.76
C LEU A 85 13.95 9.25 -4.45
N SER A 86 14.90 8.70 -3.69
CA SER A 86 16.22 9.26 -3.47
C SER A 86 17.27 8.44 -4.21
N LEU A 87 18.28 9.11 -4.75
CA LEU A 87 19.38 8.44 -5.44
C LEU A 87 20.38 7.93 -4.39
N ALA A 88 20.46 6.60 -4.26
CA ALA A 88 21.39 5.94 -3.34
C ALA A 88 22.80 5.84 -3.94
N GLY A 89 22.90 5.57 -5.24
CA GLY A 89 24.20 5.41 -5.90
C GLY A 89 24.10 5.22 -7.40
N ILE A 90 25.21 5.45 -8.09
CA ILE A 90 25.38 5.15 -9.51
C ILE A 90 26.59 4.24 -9.66
N THR A 91 26.39 3.11 -10.33
CA THR A 91 27.43 2.13 -10.62
C THR A 91 27.70 2.13 -12.12
N GLU A 92 28.95 2.35 -12.51
CA GLU A 92 29.38 2.32 -13.90
C GLU A 92 30.15 1.03 -14.16
N TYR A 93 29.55 0.17 -15.00
CA TYR A 93 30.20 -1.02 -15.55
C TYR A 93 30.79 -0.69 -16.92
N ALA A 94 31.72 -1.53 -17.39
CA ALA A 94 32.42 -1.34 -18.68
C ALA A 94 31.51 -1.14 -19.90
N ARG A 95 30.25 -1.63 -19.85
CA ARG A 95 29.28 -1.53 -20.94
C ARG A 95 27.93 -0.94 -20.54
N SER A 96 27.73 -0.59 -19.27
CA SER A 96 26.42 -0.13 -18.80
C SER A 96 26.52 0.71 -17.55
N LYS A 97 25.66 1.72 -17.44
CA LYS A 97 25.45 2.48 -16.21
C LYS A 97 24.18 1.99 -15.53
N GLU A 98 24.25 1.86 -14.22
CA GLU A 98 23.14 1.45 -13.37
C GLU A 98 23.00 2.48 -12.26
N ALA A 99 21.77 2.85 -11.92
CA ALA A 99 21.51 3.72 -10.78
C ALA A 99 20.59 3.00 -9.79
N MET A 100 20.94 3.10 -8.51
CA MET A 100 20.17 2.55 -7.40
C MET A 100 19.36 3.68 -6.77
N LEU A 101 18.06 3.47 -6.68
CA LEU A 101 17.08 4.41 -6.16
C LEU A 101 16.42 3.78 -4.94
N THR A 102 16.19 4.58 -3.91
CA THR A 102 15.56 4.15 -2.67
C THR A 102 14.36 5.01 -2.38
N ASP A 103 13.25 4.41 -1.98
CA ASP A 103 12.16 5.15 -1.37
C ASP A 103 12.41 5.23 0.15
N PRO A 104 12.68 6.39 0.74
CA PRO A 104 12.90 6.53 2.17
C PRO A 104 11.62 6.30 2.98
N THR A 105 10.44 6.41 2.36
CA THR A 105 9.16 6.21 3.05
C THR A 105 8.81 4.73 3.16
N THR A 106 9.03 3.97 2.08
CA THR A 106 8.69 2.55 2.00
C THR A 106 9.88 1.63 2.29
N GLY A 107 11.11 2.14 2.19
CA GLY A 107 12.35 1.35 2.21
C GLY A 107 12.54 0.49 0.95
N ALA A 108 11.75 0.70 -0.09
CA ALA A 108 11.82 -0.07 -1.33
C ALA A 108 13.04 0.32 -2.17
N PHE A 109 13.64 -0.68 -2.81
CA PHE A 109 14.79 -0.50 -3.71
C PHE A 109 14.37 -0.66 -5.15
N TYR A 110 14.80 0.29 -5.97
CA TYR A 110 14.60 0.29 -7.41
C TYR A 110 15.94 0.45 -8.13
N THR A 111 16.04 -0.16 -9.30
CA THR A 111 17.25 -0.15 -10.10
C THR A 111 16.93 0.41 -11.49
N LEU A 112 17.55 1.51 -11.87
CA LEU A 112 17.47 2.03 -13.23
C LEU A 112 18.59 1.42 -14.07
N LYS A 113 18.20 0.59 -15.05
CA LYS A 113 19.14 -0.08 -15.97
C LYS A 113 18.65 0.00 -17.40
N ALA A 114 19.53 0.37 -18.33
CA ALA A 114 19.20 0.52 -19.75
C ALA A 114 17.94 1.39 -20.00
N GLY A 115 17.77 2.42 -19.17
CA GLY A 115 16.66 3.37 -19.20
C GLY A 115 15.31 2.87 -18.68
N ARG A 116 15.28 1.67 -18.09
CA ARG A 116 14.08 1.05 -17.51
C ARG A 116 14.23 0.96 -16.00
N LEU A 117 13.19 1.32 -15.27
CA LEU A 117 13.16 1.17 -13.82
C LEU A 117 12.74 -0.27 -13.48
N LEU A 118 13.53 -0.92 -12.64
CA LEU A 118 13.33 -2.28 -12.17
C LEU A 118 13.01 -2.25 -10.68
N ASP A 119 12.03 -3.04 -10.27
CA ASP A 119 11.74 -3.31 -8.86
C ASP A 119 12.79 -4.28 -8.27
N SER A 120 12.80 -4.44 -6.95
CA SER A 120 13.61 -5.41 -6.19
C SER A 120 13.49 -6.84 -6.73
N LYS A 121 12.33 -7.18 -7.33
CA LYS A 121 12.06 -8.46 -7.99
C LYS A 121 12.60 -8.55 -9.43
N LYS A 122 13.41 -7.57 -9.87
CA LYS A 122 13.90 -7.40 -11.26
C LYS A 122 12.78 -7.29 -12.30
N LYS A 123 11.57 -6.93 -11.87
CA LYS A 123 10.44 -6.68 -12.76
C LYS A 123 10.50 -5.26 -13.25
N GLN A 124 10.26 -5.06 -14.54
CA GLN A 124 10.17 -3.72 -15.10
C GLN A 124 8.93 -3.01 -14.57
N LEU A 125 9.12 -1.81 -14.05
CA LEU A 125 8.04 -0.93 -13.66
C LEU A 125 7.51 -0.21 -14.90
N PRO A 126 6.24 -0.40 -15.27
CA PRO A 126 5.65 0.30 -16.41
C PRO A 126 5.46 1.78 -16.10
N GLY A 127 5.45 2.62 -17.14
CA GLY A 127 5.15 4.05 -17.01
C GLY A 127 6.28 4.92 -16.45
N VAL A 128 7.43 4.34 -16.09
CA VAL A 128 8.62 5.09 -15.65
C VAL A 128 9.85 4.66 -16.42
N SER A 129 10.48 5.64 -17.06
CA SER A 129 11.75 5.49 -17.75
C SER A 129 12.76 6.49 -17.18
N GLY A 130 14.03 6.36 -17.51
CA GLY A 130 15.01 7.34 -17.06
C GLY A 130 16.30 7.32 -17.81
N VAL A 131 17.11 8.36 -17.60
CA VAL A 131 18.43 8.52 -18.21
C VAL A 131 19.41 8.93 -17.12
N ILE A 132 20.56 8.27 -17.10
CA ILE A 132 21.67 8.58 -16.19
C ILE A 132 22.58 9.59 -16.89
N LYS A 133 22.76 10.77 -16.28
CA LYS A 133 23.63 11.85 -16.78
C LYS A 133 24.64 12.22 -15.70
N GLY A 134 25.84 11.63 -15.77
CA GLY A 134 26.91 11.88 -14.81
C GLY A 134 26.50 11.51 -13.39
N LYS A 135 26.44 12.48 -12.47
CA LYS A 135 26.03 12.31 -11.07
C LYS A 135 24.53 12.48 -10.82
N GLN A 136 23.74 12.56 -11.89
CA GLN A 136 22.31 12.82 -11.82
C GLN A 136 21.53 11.75 -12.59
N VAL A 137 20.30 11.51 -12.12
CA VAL A 137 19.34 10.61 -12.76
C VAL A 137 18.10 11.41 -13.09
N ILE A 138 17.69 11.36 -14.35
CA ILE A 138 16.46 12.00 -14.81
C ILE A 138 15.44 10.90 -15.05
N LEU A 139 14.37 10.89 -14.27
CA LEU A 139 13.24 10.00 -14.43
C LEU A 139 12.15 10.71 -15.24
N MET A 140 11.49 9.97 -16.11
CA MET A 140 10.40 10.42 -16.95
C MET A 140 9.21 9.48 -16.79
N THR A 141 8.12 10.04 -16.27
CA THR A 141 6.85 9.34 -16.11
C THR A 141 6.06 9.37 -17.42
N GLU A 142 5.03 8.54 -17.52
CA GLU A 142 4.07 8.51 -18.65
C GLU A 142 3.45 9.89 -18.95
N ASP A 143 3.23 10.68 -17.91
CA ASP A 143 2.78 12.09 -17.99
C ASP A 143 3.80 13.05 -18.62
N LYS A 144 4.97 12.56 -19.07
CA LYS A 144 6.13 13.36 -19.52
C LYS A 144 6.68 14.30 -18.45
N LYS A 145 6.35 14.06 -17.18
CA LYS A 145 6.94 14.79 -16.04
C LYS A 145 8.38 14.32 -15.85
N LEU A 146 9.28 15.29 -15.80
CA LEU A 146 10.69 15.05 -15.55
C LEU A 146 11.00 15.25 -14.07
N HIS A 147 11.63 14.25 -13.48
CA HIS A 147 12.10 14.32 -12.10
C HIS A 147 13.62 14.10 -12.07
N GLN A 148 14.35 15.10 -11.59
CA GLN A 148 15.80 15.09 -11.56
C GLN A 148 16.27 14.80 -10.14
N LEU A 149 17.01 13.71 -10.00
CA LEU A 149 17.59 13.25 -8.75
C LEU A 149 19.10 13.46 -8.79
N THR A 150 19.64 14.06 -7.73
CA THR A 150 21.08 14.30 -7.58
C THR A 150 21.61 13.41 -6.46
N LEU A 151 22.85 12.93 -6.62
CA LEU A 151 23.49 12.12 -5.59
C LEU A 151 23.87 13.03 -4.41
N HIS A 152 23.15 12.90 -3.30
CA HIS A 152 23.49 13.58 -2.06
C HIS A 152 24.50 12.71 -1.30
N GLN A 153 25.77 13.12 -1.26
CA GLN A 153 26.72 12.54 -0.32
C GLN A 153 26.32 12.99 1.08
N LYS A 154 25.93 12.03 1.92
CA LYS A 154 25.79 12.26 3.36
C LYS A 154 27.22 12.22 3.93
N GLU A 155 27.69 13.35 4.43
CA GLU A 155 28.94 13.45 5.21
C GLU A 155 28.84 12.68 6.53
#